data_AF-A0AAU3SPR6-F1
#
_entry.id   AF-A0AAU3SPR6-F1
#
_cell.length_a   1.000
_cell.length_b   1.000
_cell.length_c   1.000
_cell.angle_alpha   90.00
_cell.angle_beta   90.00
_cell.angle_gamma   90.00
#
_symmetry.space_group_name_H-M   'P 1'
#
loop_
_entity.id
_entity.type
_entity.pdbx_description
1 polymer ?
#
loop_
_entity_poly.entity_id
_entity_poly.type
_entity_poly.pdbx_seq_one_letter_code
_entity_poly.pdbx_strand_id
1 'polypeptide(L)'
;MLRIHFTGVDLARVRMAGRPDALWETILSFHRLRDRRDARLFGEWRTETRSRLNSETRTLGMLIPSHGYFPDFLTPVEGQYGWDVGLDALRGIRPERMRRELTLLAAGAAMTPRLREFTDGGVKHLPRLMGELRAYHRAAVEPYWTHIQAQIEAERAARGRALLDGGADELLASLPPMLRWRAPVLECDYPVDRDVRLRGRGLLLQPSFFCRRTAVTLHDPELPPVLVYPAAAQLASAPAGGEAARPVEEQRQRTLGKLVGHTRSVVLRAIGDGATTSELARRAGVSLASASQHACVMREAGLVTTLRRGNAVLHTVTPLGAALLKGGAVAS
;
A
#
# COMPACT_ATOMS: atom_id res chain seq x y z
N MET A 1 -16.44 -6.36 14.78
CA MET A 1 -15.02 -6.42 15.24
C MET A 1 -14.31 -7.57 14.54
N LEU A 2 -13.13 -7.33 13.97
CA LEU A 2 -12.27 -8.38 13.42
C LEU A 2 -11.25 -8.81 14.48
N ARG A 3 -11.09 -10.12 14.65
CA ARG A 3 -10.08 -10.74 15.53
C ARG A 3 -9.27 -11.76 14.74
N ILE A 4 -7.96 -11.57 14.68
CA ILE A 4 -7.05 -12.52 14.04
C ILE A 4 -6.27 -13.23 15.15
N HIS A 5 -6.44 -14.54 15.22
CA HIS A 5 -5.86 -15.41 16.26
C HIS A 5 -4.57 -16.05 15.75
N PHE A 6 -3.49 -15.84 16.49
CA PHE A 6 -2.16 -16.35 16.18
C PHE A 6 -1.81 -17.55 17.06
N THR A 7 -1.14 -18.54 16.48
CA THR A 7 -0.32 -19.51 17.21
C THR A 7 1.15 -19.05 17.21
N GLY A 8 2.02 -19.69 17.99
CA GLY A 8 3.46 -19.43 17.93
C GLY A 8 4.06 -19.66 16.53
N VAL A 9 3.58 -20.69 15.81
CA VAL A 9 4.00 -20.97 14.43
C VAL A 9 3.55 -19.85 13.48
N ASP A 10 2.39 -19.25 13.74
CA ASP A 10 1.90 -18.13 12.93
C ASP A 10 2.78 -16.89 13.12
N LEU A 11 3.19 -16.58 14.34
CA LEU A 11 4.08 -15.46 14.64
C LEU A 11 5.41 -15.56 13.88
N ALA A 12 6.00 -16.76 13.81
CA ALA A 12 7.21 -17.02 13.03
C ALA A 12 7.01 -16.87 11.51
N ARG A 13 5.76 -16.86 11.03
CA ARG A 13 5.40 -16.79 9.60
C ARG A 13 4.78 -15.45 9.21
N VAL A 14 4.71 -14.48 10.13
CA VAL A 14 4.29 -13.10 9.85
C VAL A 14 5.26 -12.47 8.87
N ARG A 15 4.74 -11.89 7.81
CA ARG A 15 5.52 -11.28 6.73
C ARG A 15 4.92 -9.95 6.32
N MET A 16 5.79 -9.00 5.97
CA MET A 16 5.40 -7.77 5.29
C MET A 16 5.38 -8.01 3.78
N ALA A 17 4.39 -7.43 3.09
CA ALA A 17 4.30 -7.50 1.64
C ALA A 17 5.53 -6.92 0.94
N GLY A 18 5.99 -7.61 -0.12
CA GLY A 18 7.18 -7.30 -0.91
C GLY A 18 7.09 -6.05 -1.80
N ARG A 19 5.92 -5.40 -1.88
CA ARG A 19 5.63 -4.18 -2.65
C ARG A 19 4.18 -3.73 -2.39
N PRO A 20 3.73 -2.55 -2.84
CA PRO A 20 2.29 -2.32 -3.04
C PRO A 20 1.69 -3.36 -3.98
N ASP A 21 0.52 -3.88 -3.65
CA ASP A 21 -0.26 -4.73 -4.54
C ASP A 21 -1.21 -3.85 -5.38
N ALA A 22 -0.99 -3.84 -6.69
CA ALA A 22 -1.71 -2.97 -7.61
C ALA A 22 -3.21 -3.32 -7.70
N LEU A 23 -3.61 -4.58 -7.54
CA LEU A 23 -5.02 -4.97 -7.55
C LEU A 23 -5.71 -4.50 -6.28
N TRP A 24 -5.09 -4.69 -5.11
CA TRP A 24 -5.59 -4.12 -3.86
C TRP A 24 -5.76 -2.60 -3.94
N GLU A 25 -4.75 -1.86 -4.43
CA GLU A 25 -4.86 -0.40 -4.60
C GLU A 25 -5.95 0.00 -5.60
N THR A 26 -6.16 -0.79 -6.66
CA THR A 26 -7.23 -0.55 -7.65
C THR A 26 -8.61 -0.72 -7.05
N ILE A 27 -8.85 -1.81 -6.32
CA ILE A 27 -10.16 -2.06 -5.69
C ILE A 27 -10.44 -1.02 -4.59
N LEU A 28 -9.44 -0.73 -3.76
CA LEU A 28 -9.60 0.21 -2.65
C LEU A 28 -9.75 1.66 -3.14
N SER A 29 -9.03 2.05 -4.20
CA SER A 29 -9.24 3.36 -4.83
C SER A 29 -10.63 3.49 -5.42
N PHE A 30 -11.20 2.42 -5.99
CA PHE A 30 -12.57 2.45 -6.51
C PHE A 30 -13.60 2.76 -5.41
N HIS A 31 -13.42 2.22 -4.20
CA HIS A 31 -14.22 2.63 -3.04
C HIS A 31 -14.03 4.11 -2.71
N ARG A 32 -12.80 4.64 -2.75
CA ARG A 32 -12.51 6.07 -2.48
C ARG A 32 -13.09 7.01 -3.54
N LEU A 33 -13.20 6.56 -4.79
CA LEU A 33 -13.83 7.32 -5.87
C LEU A 33 -15.33 7.53 -5.63
N ARG A 34 -15.99 6.51 -5.06
CA ARG A 34 -17.42 6.49 -4.77
C ARG A 34 -17.77 7.05 -3.39
N ASP A 35 -16.85 7.01 -2.44
CA ASP A 35 -17.06 7.59 -1.12
C ASP A 35 -17.06 9.12 -1.21
N ARG A 36 -18.19 9.74 -0.82
CA ARG A 36 -18.33 11.20 -0.76
C ARG A 36 -17.79 11.76 0.56
N ARG A 37 -17.50 10.90 1.53
CA ARG A 37 -16.83 11.25 2.78
C ARG A 37 -15.34 11.45 2.49
N ASP A 38 -14.66 12.25 3.31
CA ASP A 38 -13.23 12.52 3.19
C ASP A 38 -12.84 13.35 1.95
N ALA A 39 -13.59 14.43 1.67
CA ALA A 39 -13.26 15.43 0.63
C ALA A 39 -11.82 15.97 0.72
N ARG A 40 -11.30 16.11 1.94
CA ARG A 40 -10.01 16.73 2.21
C ARG A 40 -8.80 15.92 1.75
N LEU A 41 -8.92 14.59 1.66
CA LEU A 41 -7.77 13.71 1.39
C LEU A 41 -7.74 13.20 -0.06
N PHE A 42 -8.90 12.92 -0.63
CA PHE A 42 -9.04 12.36 -1.98
C PHE A 42 -9.80 13.28 -2.93
N GLY A 43 -10.05 14.55 -2.56
CA GLY A 43 -10.80 15.51 -3.37
C GLY A 43 -10.15 15.76 -4.73
N GLU A 44 -8.91 16.25 -4.75
CA GLU A 44 -8.12 16.50 -5.97
C GLU A 44 -7.97 15.22 -6.79
N TRP A 45 -7.53 14.15 -6.15
CA TRP A 45 -7.40 12.83 -6.78
C TRP A 45 -8.69 12.37 -7.46
N ARG A 46 -9.86 12.53 -6.82
CA ARG A 46 -11.16 12.18 -7.42
C ARG A 46 -11.49 13.03 -8.64
N THR A 47 -11.25 14.33 -8.56
CA THR A 47 -11.52 15.26 -9.66
C THR A 47 -10.66 14.90 -10.87
N GLU A 48 -9.35 14.70 -10.68
CA GLU A 48 -8.43 14.28 -11.74
C GLU A 48 -8.74 12.88 -12.28
N THR A 49 -9.09 11.93 -11.40
CA THR A 49 -9.47 10.59 -11.82
C THR A 49 -10.73 10.63 -12.69
N ARG A 50 -11.74 11.41 -12.31
CA ARG A 50 -12.98 11.55 -13.10
C ARG A 50 -12.75 12.20 -14.46
N SER A 51 -11.82 13.14 -14.59
CA SER A 51 -11.50 13.74 -15.89
C SER A 51 -10.73 12.79 -16.81
N ARG A 52 -9.93 11.88 -16.26
CA ARG A 52 -9.19 10.83 -17.02
C ARG A 52 -10.06 9.62 -17.35
N LEU A 53 -11.12 9.36 -16.58
CA LEU A 53 -12.01 8.22 -16.81
C LEU A 53 -12.92 8.45 -18.02
N ASN A 54 -12.51 7.86 -19.12
CA ASN A 54 -13.20 7.83 -20.40
C ASN A 54 -13.93 6.49 -20.68
N SER A 55 -13.90 5.56 -19.72
CA SER A 55 -14.46 4.21 -19.86
C SER A 55 -15.61 3.93 -18.90
N GLU A 56 -16.49 3.01 -19.32
CA GLU A 56 -17.60 2.52 -18.51
C GLU A 56 -17.07 1.65 -17.36
N THR A 57 -17.36 2.03 -16.11
CA THR A 57 -16.97 1.29 -14.89
C THR A 57 -18.15 0.51 -14.28
N ARG A 58 -19.16 0.19 -15.08
CA ARG A 58 -20.41 -0.43 -14.58
C ARG A 58 -20.18 -1.83 -14.02
N THR A 59 -19.28 -2.63 -14.61
CA THR A 59 -18.98 -3.97 -14.12
C THR A 59 -18.24 -3.88 -12.79
N LEU A 60 -17.26 -2.96 -12.69
CA LEU A 60 -16.59 -2.67 -11.42
C LEU A 60 -17.58 -2.17 -10.35
N GLY A 61 -18.49 -1.27 -10.72
CA GLY A 61 -19.53 -0.73 -9.85
C GLY A 61 -20.47 -1.79 -9.26
N MET A 62 -20.73 -2.84 -10.02
CA MET A 62 -21.53 -3.99 -9.63
C MET A 62 -20.77 -4.96 -8.72
N LEU A 63 -19.49 -5.23 -9.01
CA LEU A 63 -18.68 -6.20 -8.25
C LEU A 63 -18.04 -5.61 -6.99
N ILE A 64 -17.86 -4.29 -6.93
CA ILE A 64 -17.23 -3.57 -5.83
C ILE A 64 -18.28 -2.62 -5.22
N PRO A 65 -19.16 -3.12 -4.33
CA PRO A 65 -20.20 -2.29 -3.72
C PRO A 65 -19.57 -1.20 -2.84
N SER A 66 -20.29 -0.11 -2.56
CA SER A 66 -19.76 0.97 -1.69
C SER A 66 -19.46 0.48 -0.26
N HIS A 67 -20.16 -0.56 0.18
CA HIS A 67 -20.07 -1.18 1.49
C HIS A 67 -20.31 -2.69 1.37
N GLY A 68 -19.76 -3.47 2.29
CA GLY A 68 -19.92 -4.93 2.32
C GLY A 68 -18.81 -5.67 1.57
N TYR A 69 -19.10 -6.92 1.24
CA TYR A 69 -18.16 -7.84 0.58
C TYR A 69 -17.97 -7.49 -0.90
N PHE A 70 -16.74 -7.60 -1.40
CA PHE A 70 -16.42 -7.69 -2.82
C PHE A 70 -15.67 -9.01 -3.08
N PRO A 71 -15.79 -9.63 -4.27
CA PRO A 71 -15.20 -10.93 -4.54
C PRO A 71 -13.68 -11.00 -4.33
N ASP A 72 -13.21 -11.97 -3.54
CA ASP A 72 -11.80 -12.22 -3.27
C ASP A 72 -10.97 -12.46 -4.54
N PHE A 73 -11.59 -13.00 -5.59
CA PHE A 73 -10.92 -13.22 -6.86
C PHE A 73 -10.44 -11.95 -7.55
N LEU A 74 -10.96 -10.78 -7.17
CA LEU A 74 -10.49 -9.48 -7.69
C LEU A 74 -9.10 -9.11 -7.14
N THR A 75 -8.67 -9.76 -6.07
CA THR A 75 -7.37 -9.56 -5.39
C THR A 75 -6.68 -10.91 -5.18
N PRO A 76 -6.32 -11.63 -6.26
CA PRO A 76 -5.64 -12.91 -6.18
C PRO A 76 -4.28 -12.77 -5.49
N VAL A 77 -3.84 -13.81 -4.77
CA VAL A 77 -2.57 -13.78 -4.02
C VAL A 77 -1.36 -13.52 -4.92
N GLU A 78 -1.47 -13.93 -6.18
CA GLU A 78 -0.51 -13.71 -7.24
C GLU A 78 -0.26 -12.22 -7.54
N GLY A 79 -1.21 -11.33 -7.19
CA GLY A 79 -1.09 -9.88 -7.33
C GLY A 79 0.11 -9.28 -6.58
N GLN A 80 0.58 -9.95 -5.51
CA GLN A 80 1.78 -9.55 -4.78
C GLN A 80 3.05 -9.57 -5.65
N TYR A 81 3.02 -10.29 -6.77
CA TYR A 81 4.12 -10.40 -7.72
C TYR A 81 4.01 -9.44 -8.90
N GLY A 82 2.95 -8.65 -8.99
CA GLY A 82 2.77 -7.60 -9.99
C GLY A 82 1.42 -7.65 -10.69
N TRP A 83 1.11 -6.57 -11.39
CA TRP A 83 -0.16 -6.35 -12.08
C TRP A 83 -0.48 -7.46 -13.08
N ASP A 84 0.44 -7.77 -13.99
CA ASP A 84 0.20 -8.76 -15.06
C ASP A 84 0.01 -10.17 -14.49
N VAL A 85 0.80 -10.54 -13.48
CA VAL A 85 0.72 -11.84 -12.81
C VAL A 85 -0.63 -12.01 -12.08
N GLY A 86 -1.11 -10.95 -11.42
CA GLY A 86 -2.44 -10.95 -10.81
C GLY A 86 -3.56 -11.02 -11.84
N LEU A 87 -3.44 -10.33 -12.98
CA LEU A 87 -4.42 -10.42 -14.06
C LEU A 87 -4.42 -11.79 -14.75
N ASP A 88 -3.27 -12.44 -14.85
CA ASP A 88 -3.17 -13.81 -15.36
C ASP A 88 -3.86 -14.81 -14.42
N ALA A 89 -3.70 -14.66 -13.11
CA ALA A 89 -4.42 -15.45 -12.11
C ALA A 89 -5.94 -15.23 -12.19
N LEU A 90 -6.38 -13.98 -12.39
CA LEU A 90 -7.80 -13.67 -12.63
C LEU A 90 -8.31 -14.31 -13.92
N ARG A 91 -7.51 -14.32 -15.00
CA ARG A 91 -7.86 -14.99 -16.25
C ARG A 91 -8.02 -16.50 -16.07
N GLY A 92 -7.19 -17.11 -15.21
CA GLY A 92 -7.20 -18.53 -14.90
C GLY A 92 -8.17 -18.96 -13.79
N ILE A 93 -9.08 -18.08 -13.34
CA ILE A 93 -10.01 -18.40 -12.27
C ILE A 93 -10.91 -19.60 -12.64
N ARG A 94 -11.09 -20.52 -11.68
CA ARG A 94 -12.04 -21.63 -11.84
C ARG A 94 -13.48 -21.11 -11.87
N PRO A 95 -14.33 -21.53 -12.83
CA PRO A 95 -15.73 -21.09 -12.93
C PRO A 95 -16.53 -21.29 -11.64
N GLU A 96 -16.26 -22.37 -10.90
CA GLU A 96 -16.93 -22.72 -9.64
C GLU A 96 -16.60 -21.71 -8.54
N ARG A 97 -15.32 -21.27 -8.48
CA ARG A 97 -14.88 -20.23 -7.55
C ARG A 97 -15.56 -18.90 -7.87
N MET A 98 -15.58 -18.52 -9.15
CA MET A 98 -16.23 -17.30 -9.60
C MET A 98 -17.72 -17.30 -9.21
N ARG A 99 -18.46 -18.37 -9.53
CA ARG A 99 -19.89 -18.50 -9.21
C ARG A 99 -20.15 -18.45 -7.69
N ARG A 100 -19.33 -19.14 -6.89
CA ARG A 100 -19.44 -19.14 -5.43
C ARG A 100 -19.29 -17.73 -4.87
N GLU A 101 -18.25 -17.02 -5.27
CA GLU A 101 -17.97 -15.67 -4.76
C GLU A 101 -19.00 -14.64 -5.25
N LEU A 102 -19.53 -14.77 -6.47
CA LEU A 102 -20.62 -13.92 -6.97
C LEU A 102 -21.95 -14.17 -6.25
N THR A 103 -22.23 -15.42 -5.88
CA THR A 103 -23.41 -15.77 -5.08
C THR A 103 -23.31 -15.14 -3.69
N LEU A 104 -22.11 -15.18 -3.08
CA LEU A 104 -21.85 -14.53 -1.81
C LEU A 104 -22.01 -12.99 -1.89
N LEU A 105 -21.53 -12.38 -2.97
CA LEU A 105 -21.76 -10.95 -3.24
C LEU A 105 -23.25 -10.62 -3.30
N ALA A 106 -24.03 -11.43 -4.01
CA ALA A 106 -25.47 -11.21 -4.15
C ALA A 106 -26.23 -11.32 -2.83
N ALA A 107 -25.77 -12.16 -1.89
CA ALA A 107 -26.37 -12.28 -0.56
C ALA A 107 -26.24 -10.98 0.27
N GLY A 108 -25.22 -10.15 0.02
CA GLY A 108 -24.98 -8.90 0.74
C GLY A 108 -25.50 -7.62 0.06
N ALA A 109 -25.78 -7.65 -1.25
CA ALA A 109 -26.12 -6.47 -2.05
C ALA A 109 -27.37 -6.62 -2.93
N ALA A 110 -28.13 -7.71 -2.74
CA ALA A 110 -29.24 -8.18 -3.58
C ALA A 110 -28.84 -8.64 -5.00
N MET A 111 -29.44 -9.74 -5.45
CA MET A 111 -29.21 -10.28 -6.80
C MET A 111 -29.92 -9.43 -7.86
N THR A 112 -29.17 -8.53 -8.51
CA THR A 112 -29.69 -7.74 -9.64
C THR A 112 -29.72 -8.59 -10.93
N PRO A 113 -30.58 -8.27 -11.93
CA PRO A 113 -30.61 -8.97 -13.21
C PRO A 113 -29.24 -9.00 -13.91
N ARG A 114 -28.49 -7.90 -13.83
CA ARG A 114 -27.14 -7.80 -14.40
C ARG A 114 -26.13 -8.68 -13.66
N LEU A 115 -26.20 -8.75 -12.33
CA LEU A 115 -25.32 -9.64 -11.56
C LEU A 115 -25.64 -11.12 -11.86
N ARG A 116 -26.92 -11.45 -12.05
CA ARG A 116 -27.34 -12.79 -12.47
C ARG A 116 -26.80 -13.14 -13.84
N GLU A 117 -26.99 -12.27 -14.85
CA GLU A 117 -26.44 -12.45 -16.19
C GLU A 117 -24.92 -12.66 -16.16
N PHE A 118 -24.21 -11.85 -15.36
CA PHE A 118 -22.76 -11.97 -15.19
C PHE A 118 -22.37 -13.31 -14.54
N THR A 119 -23.13 -13.75 -13.54
CA THR A 119 -22.92 -15.02 -12.83
C THR A 119 -23.16 -16.23 -13.75
N ASP A 120 -24.24 -16.20 -14.54
CA ASP A 120 -24.60 -17.25 -15.48
C ASP A 120 -23.61 -17.30 -16.65
N GLY A 121 -23.09 -16.14 -17.06
CA GLY A 121 -22.05 -16.03 -18.05
C GLY A 121 -20.67 -16.47 -17.59
N GLY A 122 -20.39 -16.36 -16.29
CA GLY A 122 -19.12 -16.75 -15.69
C GLY A 122 -17.92 -16.15 -16.41
N VAL A 123 -16.96 -17.02 -16.77
CA VAL A 123 -15.66 -16.62 -17.33
C VAL A 123 -15.76 -15.86 -18.65
N LYS A 124 -16.91 -15.93 -19.37
CA LYS A 124 -17.13 -15.20 -20.63
C LYS A 124 -17.05 -13.67 -20.46
N HIS A 125 -17.28 -13.17 -19.25
CA HIS A 125 -17.22 -11.74 -18.95
C HIS A 125 -15.86 -11.27 -18.42
N LEU A 126 -14.90 -12.18 -18.17
CA LEU A 126 -13.57 -11.83 -17.66
C LEU A 126 -12.80 -10.87 -18.58
N PRO A 127 -12.77 -11.03 -19.92
CA PRO A 127 -12.05 -10.08 -20.77
C PRO A 127 -12.54 -8.64 -20.61
N ARG A 128 -13.86 -8.46 -20.49
CA ARG A 128 -14.48 -7.15 -20.23
C ARG A 128 -14.10 -6.62 -18.85
N LEU A 129 -14.24 -7.44 -17.80
CA LEU A 129 -13.87 -7.05 -16.43
C LEU A 129 -12.40 -6.62 -16.35
N MET A 130 -11.49 -7.41 -16.93
CA MET A 130 -10.06 -7.10 -16.95
C MET A 130 -9.76 -5.83 -17.77
N GLY A 131 -10.54 -5.58 -18.83
CA GLY A 131 -10.50 -4.32 -19.58
C GLY A 131 -10.87 -3.12 -18.72
N GLU A 132 -11.98 -3.20 -17.98
CA GLU A 132 -12.43 -2.16 -17.05
C GLU A 132 -11.41 -1.95 -15.91
N LEU A 133 -10.86 -3.03 -15.32
CA LEU A 133 -9.81 -2.95 -14.29
C LEU A 133 -8.58 -2.21 -14.80
N ARG A 134 -8.08 -2.56 -16.01
CA ARG A 134 -6.92 -1.89 -16.62
C ARG A 134 -7.17 -0.43 -16.92
N ALA A 135 -8.33 -0.10 -17.51
CA ALA A 135 -8.67 1.27 -17.83
C ALA A 135 -8.80 2.11 -16.55
N TYR A 136 -9.41 1.55 -15.51
CA TYR A 136 -9.55 2.21 -14.22
C TYR A 136 -8.20 2.41 -13.53
N HIS A 137 -7.35 1.38 -13.42
CA HIS A 137 -6.01 1.48 -12.82
C HIS A 137 -5.18 2.57 -13.52
N ARG A 138 -5.15 2.58 -14.85
CA ARG A 138 -4.44 3.60 -15.66
C ARG A 138 -4.89 5.02 -15.36
N ALA A 139 -6.19 5.22 -15.14
CA ALA A 139 -6.74 6.55 -14.87
C ALA A 139 -6.53 7.00 -13.41
N ALA A 140 -6.67 6.07 -12.46
CA ALA A 140 -6.87 6.36 -11.06
C ALA A 140 -5.63 6.08 -10.17
N VAL A 141 -4.81 5.09 -10.52
CA VAL A 141 -3.73 4.58 -9.66
C VAL A 141 -2.36 4.85 -10.29
N GLU A 142 -2.18 4.48 -11.56
CA GLU A 142 -0.90 4.57 -12.28
C GLU A 142 -0.24 5.97 -12.22
N PRO A 143 -0.98 7.10 -12.37
CA PRO A 143 -0.38 8.43 -12.29
C PRO A 143 0.27 8.75 -10.94
N TYR A 144 -0.16 8.06 -9.88
CA TYR A 144 0.31 8.26 -8.50
C TYR A 144 1.19 7.09 -8.03
N TRP A 145 1.49 6.11 -8.89
CA TRP A 145 2.12 4.86 -8.49
C TRP A 145 3.48 5.05 -7.82
N THR A 146 4.33 5.95 -8.36
CA THR A 146 5.62 6.28 -7.76
C THR A 146 5.47 6.81 -6.32
N HIS A 147 4.44 7.61 -6.06
CA HIS A 147 4.16 8.12 -4.72
C HIS A 147 3.64 7.03 -3.77
N ILE A 148 2.73 6.18 -4.27
CA ILE A 148 2.20 5.02 -3.53
C ILE A 148 3.35 4.08 -3.13
N GLN A 149 4.25 3.76 -4.07
CA GLN A 149 5.44 2.95 -3.81
C GLN A 149 6.30 3.54 -2.71
N ALA A 150 6.63 4.84 -2.80
CA ALA A 150 7.46 5.51 -1.80
C ALA A 150 6.83 5.47 -0.40
N GLN A 151 5.52 5.70 -0.28
CA GLN A 151 4.83 5.62 1.02
C GLN A 151 4.84 4.21 1.61
N ILE A 152 4.61 3.20 0.78
CA ILE A 152 4.58 1.80 1.22
C ILE A 152 5.99 1.29 1.55
N GLU A 153 7.01 1.72 0.84
CA GLU A 153 8.41 1.45 1.20
C GLU A 153 8.77 2.06 2.56
N ALA A 154 8.35 3.31 2.83
CA ALA A 154 8.59 3.95 4.12
C ALA A 154 7.88 3.24 5.28
N GLU A 155 6.61 2.87 5.09
CA GLU A 155 5.86 2.06 6.05
C GLU A 155 6.58 0.74 6.34
N ARG A 156 7.05 0.06 5.29
CA ARG A 156 7.78 -1.19 5.45
C ARG A 156 9.11 -1.06 6.17
N ALA A 157 9.85 0.01 5.93
CA ALA A 157 11.10 0.24 6.64
C ALA A 157 10.84 0.48 8.12
N ALA A 158 9.81 1.25 8.48
CA ALA A 158 9.40 1.44 9.86
C ALA A 158 9.01 0.12 10.53
N ARG A 159 8.17 -0.70 9.88
CA ARG A 159 7.78 -2.03 10.39
C ARG A 159 8.95 -3.02 10.42
N GLY A 160 9.86 -2.93 9.46
CA GLY A 160 11.06 -3.75 9.39
C GLY A 160 12.00 -3.49 10.56
N ARG A 161 12.17 -2.22 10.97
CA ARG A 161 12.93 -1.86 12.18
C ARG A 161 12.29 -2.47 13.44
N ALA A 162 10.97 -2.28 13.63
CA ALA A 162 10.23 -2.87 14.75
C ALA A 162 10.41 -4.40 14.83
N LEU A 163 10.35 -5.10 13.69
CA LEU A 163 10.59 -6.54 13.62
C LEU A 163 12.03 -6.93 14.04
N LEU A 164 13.03 -6.13 13.65
CA LEU A 164 14.42 -6.40 14.00
C LEU A 164 14.71 -6.11 15.48
N ASP A 165 14.08 -5.08 16.04
CA ASP A 165 14.34 -4.60 17.40
C ASP A 165 13.63 -5.46 18.45
N GLY A 166 12.42 -5.95 18.17
CA GLY A 166 11.59 -6.68 19.15
C GLY A 166 10.79 -7.85 18.59
N GLY A 167 11.12 -8.33 17.39
CA GLY A 167 10.47 -9.49 16.79
C GLY A 167 9.02 -9.24 16.36
N ALA A 168 8.24 -10.32 16.23
CA ALA A 168 6.86 -10.24 15.75
C ALA A 168 5.94 -9.44 16.69
N ASP A 169 6.21 -9.47 18.00
CA ASP A 169 5.43 -8.74 18.99
C ASP A 169 5.52 -7.23 18.79
N GLU A 170 6.75 -6.70 18.71
CA GLU A 170 7.02 -5.27 18.45
C GLU A 170 6.54 -4.85 17.05
N LEU A 171 6.71 -5.70 16.04
CA LEU A 171 6.14 -5.47 14.70
C LEU A 171 4.63 -5.24 14.77
N LEU A 172 3.88 -6.14 15.41
CA LEU A 172 2.42 -6.09 15.50
C LEU A 172 1.96 -4.94 16.40
N ALA A 173 2.66 -4.66 17.50
CA ALA A 173 2.41 -3.53 18.38
C ALA A 173 2.66 -2.18 17.69
N SER A 174 3.59 -2.12 16.73
CA SER A 174 3.91 -0.89 15.99
C SER A 174 2.85 -0.50 14.94
N LEU A 175 1.91 -1.39 14.61
CA LEU A 175 0.90 -1.15 13.58
C LEU A 175 0.03 0.09 13.90
N PRO A 176 -0.61 0.70 12.89
CA PRO A 176 -1.45 1.88 13.12
C PRO A 176 -2.51 1.67 14.21
N PRO A 177 -2.89 2.69 15.00
CA PRO A 177 -3.70 2.52 16.22
C PRO A 177 -5.05 1.80 16.07
N MET A 178 -5.59 1.71 14.85
CA MET A 178 -6.80 0.94 14.57
C MET A 178 -6.59 -0.58 14.61
N LEU A 179 -5.33 -1.04 14.53
CA LEU A 179 -4.90 -2.42 14.67
C LEU A 179 -4.29 -2.59 16.06
N ARG A 180 -5.04 -3.21 16.96
CA ARG A 180 -4.67 -3.34 18.37
C ARG A 180 -4.12 -4.72 18.61
N TRP A 181 -2.82 -4.81 18.85
CA TRP A 181 -2.18 -6.07 19.25
C TRP A 181 -2.45 -6.33 20.74
N ARG A 182 -3.20 -7.40 21.02
CA ARG A 182 -3.44 -7.94 22.36
C ARG A 182 -3.06 -9.40 22.32
N ALA A 183 -1.76 -9.69 22.43
CA ALA A 183 -1.20 -11.01 22.22
C ALA A 183 -2.05 -12.12 22.90
N PRO A 184 -2.43 -13.20 22.18
CA PRO A 184 -2.03 -13.56 20.81
C PRO A 184 -3.04 -13.13 19.72
N VAL A 185 -3.83 -12.07 19.95
CA VAL A 185 -4.91 -11.63 19.07
C VAL A 185 -4.65 -10.23 18.52
N LEU A 186 -4.75 -10.07 17.20
CA LEU A 186 -4.78 -8.75 16.57
C LEU A 186 -6.24 -8.34 16.32
N GLU A 187 -6.65 -7.22 16.89
CA GLU A 187 -8.02 -6.72 16.83
C GLU A 187 -8.13 -5.47 15.96
N CYS A 188 -9.22 -5.33 15.21
CA CYS A 188 -9.56 -4.05 14.57
C CYS A 188 -11.07 -3.87 14.43
N ASP A 189 -11.50 -2.61 14.43
CA ASP A 189 -12.90 -2.29 14.15
C ASP A 189 -13.24 -2.80 12.75
N TYR A 190 -14.38 -3.48 12.62
CA TYR A 190 -14.78 -4.15 11.38
C TYR A 190 -16.31 -4.16 11.27
N PRO A 191 -16.88 -4.02 10.06
CA PRO A 191 -18.34 -3.89 9.88
C PRO A 191 -19.15 -5.07 10.42
N VAL A 192 -18.51 -6.24 10.54
CA VAL A 192 -19.10 -7.46 11.09
C VAL A 192 -18.20 -8.02 12.19
N ASP A 193 -18.74 -8.83 13.09
CA ASP A 193 -17.92 -9.65 13.97
C ASP A 193 -17.34 -10.83 13.21
N ARG A 194 -16.01 -10.98 13.29
CA ARG A 194 -15.28 -11.97 12.50
C ARG A 194 -14.04 -12.47 13.21
N ASP A 195 -13.91 -13.79 13.29
CA ASP A 195 -12.73 -14.47 13.82
C ASP A 195 -11.97 -15.17 12.71
N VAL A 196 -10.70 -14.81 12.53
CA VAL A 196 -9.78 -15.45 11.59
C VAL A 196 -8.76 -16.23 12.39
N ARG A 197 -8.72 -17.56 12.21
CA ARG A 197 -7.71 -18.43 12.81
C ARG A 197 -6.65 -18.77 11.77
N LEU A 198 -5.40 -18.39 12.02
CA LEU A 198 -4.32 -18.52 11.03
C LEU A 198 -3.88 -19.98 10.85
N ARG A 199 -3.97 -20.81 11.89
CA ARG A 199 -3.74 -22.28 11.83
C ARG A 199 -2.35 -22.64 11.27
N GLY A 200 -1.31 -21.93 11.68
CA GLY A 200 0.07 -22.16 11.25
C GLY A 200 0.42 -21.60 9.86
N ARG A 201 -0.51 -20.91 9.19
CA ARG A 201 -0.26 -20.31 7.86
C ARG A 201 0.49 -18.97 7.94
N GLY A 202 0.50 -18.33 9.10
CA GLY A 202 1.00 -16.96 9.28
C GLY A 202 0.08 -15.90 8.68
N LEU A 203 0.52 -14.64 8.73
CA LEU A 203 -0.22 -13.48 8.21
C LEU A 203 0.66 -12.64 7.31
N LEU A 204 0.15 -12.29 6.12
CA LEU A 204 0.73 -11.25 5.27
C LEU A 204 0.17 -9.88 5.66
N LEU A 205 1.05 -8.96 6.08
CA LEU A 205 0.72 -7.56 6.34
C LEU A 205 0.93 -6.76 5.06
N GLN A 206 -0.16 -6.24 4.48
CA GLN A 206 -0.18 -5.47 3.24
C GLN A 206 -0.56 -4.00 3.56
N PRO A 207 0.43 -3.11 3.74
CA PRO A 207 0.10 -1.69 3.80
C PRO A 207 -0.47 -1.23 2.46
N SER A 208 -1.44 -0.32 2.54
CA SER A 208 -2.11 0.22 1.37
C SER A 208 -2.34 1.73 1.47
N PHE A 209 -2.24 2.40 0.32
CA PHE A 209 -2.50 3.83 0.17
C PHE A 209 -4.00 4.14 0.11
N PHE A 210 -4.81 3.37 -0.63
CA PHE A 210 -6.24 3.68 -0.70
C PHE A 210 -7.08 3.04 0.42
N CYS A 211 -6.48 2.14 1.21
CA CYS A 211 -7.10 1.63 2.45
C CYS A 211 -7.26 2.75 3.49
N ARG A 212 -8.45 2.86 4.08
CA ARG A 212 -8.76 3.88 5.09
C ARG A 212 -9.73 3.36 6.14
N ARG A 213 -9.60 3.91 7.35
CA ARG A 213 -10.46 3.73 8.54
C ARG A 213 -10.51 2.31 9.12
N THR A 214 -10.61 1.30 8.25
CA THR A 214 -10.78 -0.09 8.64
C THR A 214 -9.89 -0.96 7.75
N ALA A 215 -9.18 -1.89 8.37
CA ALA A 215 -8.42 -2.89 7.64
C ALA A 215 -9.34 -3.86 6.88
N VAL A 216 -8.82 -4.46 5.82
CA VAL A 216 -9.54 -5.38 4.94
C VAL A 216 -8.80 -6.71 4.91
N THR A 217 -9.54 -7.80 4.83
CA THR A 217 -9.01 -9.15 4.69
C THR A 217 -9.91 -9.95 3.77
N LEU A 218 -9.39 -11.03 3.17
CA LEU A 218 -10.15 -11.91 2.28
C LEU A 218 -11.32 -12.55 3.02
N HIS A 219 -12.42 -12.85 2.34
CA HIS A 219 -13.56 -13.55 2.92
C HIS A 219 -13.30 -15.06 3.07
N ASP A 220 -12.76 -15.70 2.04
CA ASP A 220 -12.50 -17.13 2.00
C ASP A 220 -11.42 -17.50 3.03
N PRO A 221 -11.76 -18.25 4.10
CA PRO A 221 -10.82 -18.57 5.17
C PRO A 221 -9.74 -19.55 4.74
N GLU A 222 -9.85 -20.21 3.58
CA GLU A 222 -8.88 -21.17 3.06
C GLU A 222 -7.77 -20.49 2.24
N LEU A 223 -8.00 -19.26 1.78
CA LEU A 223 -6.97 -18.48 1.09
C LEU A 223 -5.82 -18.09 2.06
N PRO A 224 -4.59 -17.86 1.55
CA PRO A 224 -3.49 -17.36 2.35
C PRO A 224 -3.89 -16.08 3.12
N PRO A 225 -3.79 -16.05 4.45
CA PRO A 225 -4.26 -14.90 5.23
C PRO A 225 -3.48 -13.62 4.90
N VAL A 226 -4.21 -12.56 4.57
CA VAL A 226 -3.67 -11.22 4.36
C VAL A 226 -4.49 -10.20 5.14
N LEU A 227 -3.81 -9.24 5.77
CA LEU A 227 -4.41 -8.07 6.38
C LEU A 227 -3.93 -6.84 5.63
N VAL A 228 -4.84 -6.22 4.89
CA VAL A 228 -4.62 -4.97 4.17
C VAL A 228 -4.99 -3.81 5.07
N TYR A 229 -4.08 -2.87 5.29
CA TYR A 229 -4.30 -1.81 6.27
C TYR A 229 -3.77 -0.45 5.79
N PRO A 230 -4.29 0.68 6.33
CA PRO A 230 -3.85 2.02 5.92
C PRO A 230 -2.38 2.27 6.28
N ALA A 231 -1.56 2.67 5.31
CA ALA A 231 -0.18 3.09 5.59
C ALA A 231 -0.15 4.33 6.51
N ALA A 232 0.73 4.36 7.51
CA ALA A 232 0.70 5.33 8.61
C ALA A 232 0.96 6.77 8.15
N ALA A 233 1.73 6.98 7.07
CA ALA A 233 1.99 8.30 6.50
C ALA A 233 0.70 9.06 6.15
N GLN A 234 -0.37 8.33 5.81
CA GLN A 234 -1.67 8.94 5.52
C GLN A 234 -2.49 9.32 6.76
N LEU A 235 -2.22 8.72 7.91
CA LEU A 235 -2.85 9.07 9.19
C LEU A 235 -2.18 10.33 9.77
N ALA A 236 -0.86 10.46 9.60
CA ALA A 236 -0.12 11.67 9.95
C ALA A 236 -0.43 12.87 9.03
N SER A 237 -0.92 12.62 7.80
CA SER A 237 -1.31 13.64 6.83
C SER A 237 -2.76 14.12 6.97
N ALA A 238 -3.50 13.67 7.99
CA ALA A 238 -4.80 14.20 8.37
C ALA A 238 -4.60 15.14 9.57
N PRO A 239 -4.43 16.46 9.37
CA PRO A 239 -4.31 17.36 10.51
C PRO A 239 -5.64 17.39 11.28
N ALA A 240 -5.55 17.11 12.58
CA ALA A 240 -6.54 17.57 13.54
C ALA A 240 -6.44 19.09 13.61
N GLY A 241 -7.21 19.78 12.76
CA GLY A 241 -7.31 21.24 12.74
C GLY A 241 -6.17 21.95 12.01
N GLY A 242 -6.53 23.00 11.27
CA GLY A 242 -5.68 24.15 10.97
C GLY A 242 -4.40 23.92 10.15
N GLU A 243 -4.44 24.40 8.91
CA GLU A 243 -3.29 24.77 8.08
C GLU A 243 -2.43 23.64 7.49
N ALA A 244 -2.10 23.85 6.21
CA ALA A 244 -1.40 22.90 5.36
C ALA A 244 -0.05 22.50 5.99
N ALA A 245 0.26 21.20 6.03
CA ALA A 245 1.59 20.69 6.40
C ALA A 245 2.64 20.84 5.26
N ARG A 246 2.26 21.43 4.12
CA ARG A 246 3.14 21.71 2.96
C ARG A 246 4.22 22.80 3.21
N PRO A 247 4.01 23.88 4.00
CA PRO A 247 5.01 24.92 4.20
C PRO A 247 6.27 24.43 4.92
N VAL A 248 6.13 23.55 5.91
CA VAL A 248 7.25 23.16 6.79
C VAL A 248 8.27 22.30 6.07
N GLU A 249 7.81 21.36 5.24
CA GLU A 249 8.69 20.39 4.60
C GLU A 249 9.41 20.96 3.37
N GLU A 250 8.72 21.78 2.59
CA GLU A 250 9.35 22.56 1.52
C GLU A 250 10.32 23.59 2.08
N GLN A 251 9.98 24.24 3.20
CA GLN A 251 10.89 25.16 3.87
C GLN A 251 12.13 24.44 4.42
N ARG A 252 11.98 23.27 5.05
CA ARG A 252 13.12 22.44 5.47
C ARG A 252 14.01 22.08 4.29
N GLN A 253 13.42 21.68 3.17
CA GLN A 253 14.19 21.36 1.96
C GLN A 253 14.91 22.58 1.39
N ARG A 254 14.27 23.76 1.37
CA ARG A 254 14.90 25.01 0.95
C ARG A 254 16.07 25.38 1.85
N THR A 255 15.90 25.27 3.17
CA THR A 255 16.95 25.57 4.16
C THR A 255 18.13 24.59 4.06
N LEU A 256 17.86 23.28 3.95
CA LEU A 256 18.93 22.29 3.75
C LEU A 256 19.63 22.49 2.41
N GLY A 257 18.90 22.84 1.35
CA GLY A 257 19.45 23.19 0.05
C GLY A 257 20.42 24.38 0.10
N LYS A 258 20.22 25.34 1.01
CA LYS A 258 21.17 26.44 1.24
C LYS A 258 22.45 25.98 1.94
N LEU A 259 22.38 24.96 2.80
CA LEU A 259 23.52 24.46 3.57
C LEU A 259 24.40 23.50 2.77
N VAL A 260 23.80 22.48 2.14
CA VAL A 260 24.54 21.41 1.46
C VAL A 260 24.50 21.50 -0.06
N GLY A 261 23.75 22.48 -0.60
CA GLY A 261 23.47 22.61 -2.03
C GLY A 261 22.17 21.90 -2.42
N HIS A 262 21.43 22.51 -3.36
CA HIS A 262 20.09 22.06 -3.76
C HIS A 262 20.08 20.59 -4.19
N THR A 263 20.90 20.21 -5.17
CA THR A 263 20.95 18.84 -5.71
C THR A 263 21.33 17.81 -4.64
N ARG A 264 22.28 18.12 -3.74
CA ARG A 264 22.65 17.23 -2.65
C ARG A 264 21.53 17.10 -1.61
N SER A 265 20.82 18.17 -1.29
CA SER A 265 19.65 18.07 -0.41
C SER A 265 18.55 17.19 -1.02
N VAL A 266 18.36 17.25 -2.34
CA VAL A 266 17.38 16.41 -3.06
C VAL A 266 17.84 14.95 -3.07
N VAL A 267 19.11 14.68 -3.37
CA VAL A 267 19.67 13.32 -3.37
C VAL A 267 19.63 12.69 -1.97
N LEU A 268 20.00 13.42 -0.91
CA LEU A 268 19.97 12.91 0.46
C LEU A 268 18.55 12.53 0.89
N ARG A 269 17.57 13.35 0.53
CA ARG A 269 16.15 13.06 0.76
C ARG A 269 15.65 11.88 -0.08
N ALA A 270 16.11 11.78 -1.33
CA ALA A 270 15.74 10.71 -2.26
C ALA A 270 16.19 9.31 -1.80
N ILE A 271 17.20 9.23 -0.92
CA ILE A 271 17.61 7.98 -0.29
C ILE A 271 16.48 7.42 0.59
N GLY A 272 15.74 8.26 1.32
CA GLY A 272 14.66 7.83 2.20
C GLY A 272 15.13 6.74 3.18
N ASP A 273 14.41 5.62 3.24
CA ASP A 273 14.81 4.43 4.02
C ASP A 273 15.76 3.48 3.28
N GLY A 274 16.15 3.80 2.05
CA GLY A 274 17.04 3.02 1.22
C GLY A 274 16.82 3.24 -0.28
N ALA A 275 17.88 3.35 -1.07
CA ALA A 275 17.78 3.47 -2.52
C ALA A 275 19.04 2.95 -3.22
N THR A 276 18.86 2.28 -4.36
CA THR A 276 19.96 1.98 -5.28
C THR A 276 20.41 3.22 -6.05
N THR A 277 21.60 3.21 -6.63
CA THR A 277 22.12 4.34 -7.41
C THR A 277 21.17 4.70 -8.58
N SER A 278 20.54 3.71 -9.21
CA SER A 278 19.55 3.93 -10.27
C SER A 278 18.25 4.54 -9.76
N GLU A 279 17.78 4.12 -8.58
CA GLU A 279 16.62 4.71 -7.94
C GLU A 279 16.90 6.14 -7.49
N LEU A 280 18.12 6.44 -7.02
CA LEU A 280 18.53 7.80 -6.66
C LEU A 280 18.53 8.72 -7.87
N ALA A 281 19.12 8.30 -8.98
CA ALA A 281 19.12 9.08 -10.22
C ALA A 281 17.70 9.45 -10.65
N ARG A 282 16.80 8.45 -10.66
CA ARG A 282 15.39 8.64 -11.02
C ARG A 282 14.64 9.55 -10.04
N ARG A 283 14.81 9.34 -8.72
CA ARG A 283 14.09 10.10 -7.67
C ARG A 283 14.56 11.55 -7.59
N ALA A 284 15.85 11.81 -7.81
CA ALA A 284 16.44 13.14 -7.73
C ALA A 284 16.47 13.91 -9.06
N GLY A 285 16.10 13.27 -10.18
CA GLY A 285 16.12 13.90 -11.50
C GLY A 285 17.53 14.20 -12.01
N VAL A 286 18.51 13.36 -11.67
CA VAL A 286 19.92 13.50 -12.08
C VAL A 286 20.41 12.27 -12.85
N SER A 287 21.54 12.38 -13.53
CA SER A 287 22.15 11.24 -14.21
C SER A 287 22.65 10.18 -13.22
N LEU A 288 22.81 8.92 -13.68
CA LEU A 288 23.41 7.84 -12.88
C LEU A 288 24.79 8.20 -12.34
N ALA A 289 25.63 8.83 -13.17
CA ALA A 289 26.96 9.28 -12.77
C ALA A 289 26.89 10.35 -11.66
N SER A 290 25.99 11.33 -11.80
CA SER A 290 25.77 12.37 -10.80
C SER A 290 25.20 11.80 -9.50
N ALA A 291 24.25 10.88 -9.57
CA ALA A 291 23.72 10.19 -8.39
C ALA A 291 24.81 9.41 -7.64
N SER A 292 25.66 8.67 -8.37
CA SER A 292 26.79 7.93 -7.80
C SER A 292 27.79 8.88 -7.13
N GLN A 293 28.12 9.99 -7.77
CA GLN A 293 29.03 11.00 -7.23
C GLN A 293 28.47 11.63 -5.95
N HIS A 294 27.19 12.03 -5.95
CA HIS A 294 26.55 12.59 -4.77
C HIS A 294 26.47 11.59 -3.62
N ALA A 295 26.12 10.33 -3.88
CA ALA A 295 26.12 9.29 -2.88
C ALA A 295 27.54 9.01 -2.32
N CYS A 296 28.58 9.10 -3.15
CA CYS A 296 29.98 8.97 -2.73
C CYS A 296 30.36 10.06 -1.73
N VAL A 297 30.11 11.34 -2.08
CA VAL A 297 30.41 12.49 -1.22
C VAL A 297 29.64 12.41 0.09
N MET A 298 28.35 12.04 0.05
CA MET A 298 27.54 11.89 1.27
C MET A 298 28.01 10.74 2.16
N ARG A 299 28.53 9.68 1.56
CA ARG A 299 29.13 8.56 2.29
C ARG A 299 30.43 8.98 2.97
N GLU A 300 31.30 9.71 2.28
CA GLU A 300 32.52 10.27 2.85
C GLU A 300 32.24 11.26 3.98
N ALA A 301 31.16 12.03 3.87
CA ALA A 301 30.67 12.93 4.92
C ALA A 301 29.92 12.22 6.06
N GLY A 302 29.80 10.88 6.03
CA GLY A 302 29.10 10.10 7.07
C GLY A 302 27.59 10.28 7.11
N LEU A 303 26.97 10.91 6.10
CA LEU A 303 25.51 11.10 6.00
C LEU A 303 24.79 9.88 5.43
N VAL A 304 25.53 9.04 4.70
CA VAL A 304 25.02 7.87 3.99
C VAL A 304 25.94 6.68 4.25
N THR A 305 25.37 5.50 4.43
CA THR A 305 26.10 4.24 4.35
C THR A 305 25.64 3.44 3.15
N THR A 306 26.55 2.64 2.61
CA THR A 306 26.35 1.92 1.37
C THR A 306 26.63 0.45 1.58
N LEU A 307 25.67 -0.40 1.25
CA LEU A 307 25.80 -1.85 1.29
C LEU A 307 25.70 -2.42 -0.12
N ARG A 308 26.67 -3.24 -0.52
CA ARG A 308 26.60 -3.97 -1.78
C ARG A 308 25.77 -5.24 -1.57
N ARG A 309 24.68 -5.39 -2.32
CA ARG A 309 23.85 -6.59 -2.36
C ARG A 309 23.88 -7.17 -3.78
N GLY A 310 24.72 -8.17 -3.98
CA GLY A 310 24.95 -8.77 -5.30
C GLY A 310 25.53 -7.76 -6.29
N ASN A 311 24.84 -7.57 -7.42
CA ASN A 311 25.20 -6.60 -8.45
C ASN A 311 24.70 -5.17 -8.17
N ALA A 312 23.90 -4.96 -7.11
CA ALA A 312 23.33 -3.66 -6.77
C ALA A 312 24.01 -3.04 -5.54
N VAL A 313 24.05 -1.72 -5.52
CA VAL A 313 24.56 -0.91 -4.42
C VAL A 313 23.39 -0.20 -3.76
N LEU A 314 23.12 -0.49 -2.49
CA LEU A 314 22.05 0.11 -1.70
C LEU A 314 22.62 1.20 -0.79
N HIS A 315 22.15 2.43 -0.96
CA HIS A 315 22.46 3.56 -0.10
C HIS A 315 21.37 3.72 0.96
N THR A 316 21.76 4.00 2.21
CA THR A 316 20.85 4.25 3.32
C THR A 316 21.33 5.46 4.11
N VAL A 317 20.42 6.27 4.62
CA VAL A 317 20.77 7.45 5.41
C VAL A 317 21.26 7.01 6.79
N THR A 318 22.38 7.58 7.25
CA THR A 318 22.88 7.34 8.62
C THR A 318 22.07 8.14 9.65
N PRO A 319 22.21 7.89 10.96
CA PRO A 319 21.61 8.75 11.98
C PRO A 319 21.97 10.24 11.82
N LEU A 320 23.21 10.54 11.43
CA LEU A 320 23.67 11.90 11.15
C LEU A 320 22.92 12.52 9.95
N GLY A 321 22.80 11.78 8.84
CA GLY A 321 22.03 12.24 7.68
C GLY A 321 20.54 12.44 7.99
N ALA A 322 19.97 11.60 8.85
CA ALA A 322 18.57 11.72 9.28
C ALA A 322 18.35 12.94 10.20
N ALA A 323 19.28 13.20 11.12
CA ALA A 323 19.27 14.40 11.95
C ALA A 323 19.38 15.68 11.09
N LEU A 324 20.23 15.65 10.06
CA LEU A 324 20.38 16.75 9.12
C LEU A 324 19.11 17.01 8.31
N LEU A 325 18.43 15.96 7.83
CA LEU A 325 17.15 16.07 7.13
C LEU A 325 16.03 16.64 8.02
N LYS A 326 16.07 16.35 9.33
CA LYS A 326 15.11 16.87 10.31
C LYS A 326 15.42 18.30 10.78
N GLY A 327 16.59 18.85 10.44
CA GLY A 327 17.01 20.20 10.81
C GLY A 327 17.80 20.29 12.12
N GLY A 328 18.46 19.21 12.55
CA GLY A 328 19.32 19.24 13.75
C GLY A 328 18.57 19.28 15.08
N ALA A 329 17.38 18.67 15.17
CA ALA A 329 16.75 18.44 16.47
C ALA A 329 17.54 17.35 17.22
N VAL A 330 18.45 17.79 18.08
CA VAL A 330 18.97 16.95 19.16
C VAL A 330 17.78 16.68 20.08
N ALA A 331 17.36 15.42 20.18
CA ALA A 331 16.49 15.01 21.26
C ALA A 331 17.27 15.24 22.56
N SER A 332 16.86 16.25 23.32
CA SER A 332 17.20 16.35 24.74
C SER A 332 16.32 15.39 25.51
#